data_AF-A0A9N9N7M5-F1
#
_entry.id   AF-A0A9N9N7M5-F1
#
_cell.length_a   1.000
_cell.length_b   1.000
_cell.length_c   1.000
_cell.angle_alpha   90.00
_cell.angle_beta   90.00
_cell.angle_gamma   90.00
#
_symmetry.space_group_name_H-M   'P 1'
#
loop_
_entity.id
_entity.type
_entity.pdbx_description
1 polymer ?
#
loop_
_entity_poly.entity_id
_entity_poly.type
_entity_poly.pdbx_seq_one_letter_code
_entity_poly.pdbx_strand_id
1 'polypeptide(L)'
;NFTMSITQIKNLLLNGPLDAVCGANVVYLAMNGNNLSRYEDIRTLADRAVNSALAEISDTERRIRILEVLPELKVGECRPGRAMSSDVEGFCSSLAVRDYTTKTMLIGHKSVVGLLSIEALNTDRELPQDHSRDEIERNLNTLKSKLEHPVLESDANLYGSLRVNLGNINQSELTWKDPEASMVISDESEIVNKLGTRQKRIFMEPRENMRCVLPNSVVSKCKEFVENFDNTNVPRDMGNIIHNKTWKESESELLKIAERILSVLGEIWSNPAFATSTSRNQQSEGTYITDVIVPLLRASLGDLPNDYICLSTAERQSLASKARRNIGFSGERMGKKPDVMMMIKIMEKIFELAYVESSRINCSKTKKNDDYVKLWRETLDGVSFIDATCRPMANQFGVEGIQVAGDVMYLNVLIKDAGGIPRYFHLDHAEIPLFPTSFHRVGSLLRLLLTLRNIMIVNKSLLMRALEQASSHPPRNVHPSPTVPSPLHDN
;
A
#
# COMPACT_ATOMS: atom_id res chain seq x y z
N ASN A 1 -21.49 -26.83 -26.13
CA ASN A 1 -21.06 -25.81 -25.14
C ASN A 1 -21.81 -25.89 -23.82
N PHE A 2 -23.14 -25.97 -23.79
CA PHE A 2 -23.93 -26.08 -22.53
C PHE A 2 -23.46 -27.15 -21.52
N THR A 3 -23.16 -28.37 -21.96
CA THR A 3 -22.67 -29.46 -21.10
C THR A 3 -21.30 -29.17 -20.48
N MET A 4 -20.45 -28.44 -21.21
CA MET A 4 -19.12 -28.02 -20.77
C MET A 4 -19.24 -26.96 -19.67
N SER A 5 -20.14 -25.98 -19.83
CA SER A 5 -20.39 -24.95 -18.81
C SER A 5 -21.04 -25.50 -17.54
N ILE A 6 -21.96 -26.46 -17.64
CA ILE A 6 -22.51 -27.17 -16.46
C ILE A 6 -21.38 -27.85 -15.69
N THR A 7 -20.43 -28.48 -16.39
CA THR A 7 -19.30 -29.17 -15.76
C THR A 7 -18.35 -28.20 -15.07
N GLN A 8 -18.06 -27.04 -15.69
CA GLN A 8 -17.22 -26.00 -15.10
C GLN A 8 -17.86 -25.37 -13.86
N ILE A 9 -19.15 -25.03 -13.93
CA ILE A 9 -19.90 -24.51 -12.79
C ILE A 9 -19.93 -25.55 -11.66
N LYS A 10 -20.24 -26.80 -11.98
CA LYS A 10 -20.24 -27.89 -10.99
C LYS A 10 -18.87 -28.06 -10.32
N ASN A 11 -17.78 -27.97 -11.08
CA ASN A 11 -16.44 -28.05 -10.53
C ASN A 11 -16.14 -26.88 -9.57
N LEU A 12 -16.56 -25.66 -9.91
CA LEU A 12 -16.46 -24.50 -9.00
C LEU A 12 -17.24 -24.74 -7.70
N LEU A 13 -18.48 -25.24 -7.80
CA LEU A 13 -19.34 -25.47 -6.62
C LEU A 13 -18.75 -26.55 -5.69
N LEU A 14 -18.26 -27.66 -6.25
CA LEU A 14 -17.74 -28.79 -5.47
C LEU A 14 -16.32 -28.55 -4.95
N ASN A 15 -15.43 -28.03 -5.80
CA ASN A 15 -13.98 -28.03 -5.55
C ASN A 15 -13.38 -26.61 -5.45
N GLY A 16 -14.12 -25.56 -5.82
CA GLY A 16 -13.62 -24.19 -5.78
C GLY A 16 -13.46 -23.64 -4.36
N PRO A 17 -12.69 -22.56 -4.16
CA PRO A 17 -12.65 -21.82 -2.90
C PRO A 17 -14.05 -21.41 -2.43
N LEU A 18 -14.34 -21.48 -1.12
CA LEU A 18 -15.68 -21.20 -0.57
C LEU A 18 -16.16 -19.76 -0.88
N ASP A 19 -15.25 -18.80 -0.88
CA ASP A 19 -15.46 -17.40 -1.26
C ASP A 19 -15.75 -17.22 -2.76
N ALA A 20 -15.32 -18.17 -3.60
CA ALA A 20 -15.61 -18.18 -5.02
C ALA A 20 -16.98 -18.80 -5.37
N VAL A 21 -17.66 -19.45 -4.41
CA VAL A 21 -19.00 -20.03 -4.58
C VAL A 21 -20.05 -18.92 -4.44
N CYS A 22 -20.28 -18.17 -5.51
CA CYS A 22 -21.25 -17.08 -5.53
C CYS A 22 -21.97 -16.95 -6.88
N GLY A 23 -23.14 -16.28 -6.88
CA GLY A 23 -23.96 -16.09 -8.08
C GLY A 23 -23.24 -15.40 -9.24
N ALA A 24 -22.34 -14.44 -8.96
CA ALA A 24 -21.60 -13.72 -10.00
C ALA A 24 -20.64 -14.64 -10.78
N ASN A 25 -19.89 -15.50 -10.09
CA ASN A 25 -18.97 -16.45 -10.73
C ASN A 25 -19.72 -17.51 -11.54
N VAL A 26 -20.87 -17.96 -11.03
CA VAL A 26 -21.74 -18.91 -11.74
C VAL A 26 -22.30 -18.26 -13.02
N VAL A 27 -22.73 -17.00 -12.96
CA VAL A 27 -23.18 -16.27 -14.14
C VAL A 27 -22.04 -16.07 -15.15
N TYR A 28 -20.85 -15.67 -14.69
CA TYR A 28 -19.69 -15.53 -15.55
C TYR A 28 -19.34 -16.83 -16.28
N LEU A 29 -19.27 -17.96 -15.58
CA LEU A 29 -18.99 -19.27 -16.18
C LEU A 29 -20.12 -19.76 -17.09
N ALA A 30 -21.37 -19.39 -16.82
CA ALA A 30 -22.49 -19.71 -17.70
C ALA A 30 -22.45 -18.92 -19.02
N MET A 31 -21.98 -17.67 -18.97
CA MET A 31 -21.81 -16.81 -20.15
C MET A 31 -20.53 -17.13 -20.92
N ASN A 32 -19.46 -17.54 -20.23
CA ASN A 32 -18.17 -17.80 -20.85
C ASN A 32 -18.24 -19.04 -21.78
N GLY A 33 -18.12 -18.83 -23.09
CA GLY A 33 -18.21 -19.88 -24.11
C GLY A 33 -19.63 -20.23 -24.59
N ASN A 34 -20.68 -19.52 -24.11
CA ASN A 34 -22.04 -19.63 -24.63
C ASN A 34 -22.56 -18.25 -25.09
N ASN A 35 -23.31 -18.20 -26.20
CA ASN A 35 -24.01 -16.98 -26.64
C ASN A 35 -25.28 -16.71 -25.80
N LEU A 36 -25.17 -16.79 -24.47
CA LEU A 36 -26.27 -16.54 -23.54
C LEU A 36 -26.25 -15.09 -23.06
N SER A 37 -27.25 -14.31 -23.44
CA SER A 37 -27.46 -12.93 -22.98
C SER A 37 -28.71 -12.76 -22.11
N ARG A 38 -29.57 -13.77 -22.04
CA ARG A 38 -30.81 -13.73 -21.26
C ARG A 38 -30.59 -14.39 -19.90
N TYR A 39 -31.00 -13.67 -18.86
CA TYR A 39 -30.93 -14.12 -17.47
C TYR A 39 -31.60 -15.48 -17.23
N GLU A 40 -32.77 -15.73 -17.85
CA GLU A 40 -33.52 -16.98 -17.63
C GLU A 40 -32.79 -18.22 -18.15
N ASP A 41 -32.03 -18.09 -19.24
CA ASP A 41 -31.26 -19.20 -19.79
C ASP A 41 -30.06 -19.53 -18.87
N ILE A 42 -29.41 -18.48 -18.35
CA ILE A 42 -28.30 -18.59 -17.39
C ILE A 42 -28.80 -19.20 -16.07
N ARG A 43 -29.97 -18.76 -15.59
CA ARG A 43 -30.61 -19.29 -14.39
C ARG A 43 -30.91 -20.78 -14.52
N THR A 44 -31.51 -21.19 -15.63
CA THR A 44 -31.82 -22.61 -15.90
C THR A 44 -30.57 -23.49 -15.90
N LEU A 45 -29.47 -22.97 -16.44
CA LEU A 45 -28.18 -23.66 -16.50
C LEU A 45 -27.55 -23.79 -15.11
N ALA A 46 -27.61 -22.71 -14.33
CA ALA A 46 -27.17 -22.69 -12.95
C ALA A 46 -28.02 -23.64 -12.07
N ASP A 47 -29.34 -23.68 -12.25
CA ASP A 47 -30.25 -24.56 -11.50
C ASP A 47 -29.86 -26.02 -11.71
N ARG A 48 -29.54 -26.41 -12.95
CA ARG A 48 -29.08 -27.77 -13.27
C ARG A 48 -27.73 -28.09 -12.62
N ALA A 49 -26.80 -27.15 -12.61
CA ALA A 49 -25.48 -27.33 -12.02
C ALA A 49 -25.54 -27.42 -10.48
N VAL A 50 -26.32 -26.55 -9.84
CA VAL A 50 -26.53 -26.53 -8.39
C VAL A 50 -27.21 -27.81 -7.92
N ASN A 51 -28.31 -28.22 -8.56
CA ASN A 51 -29.00 -29.48 -8.22
C ASN A 51 -28.07 -30.69 -8.39
N SER A 52 -27.24 -30.71 -9.44
CA SER A 52 -26.25 -31.78 -9.62
C SER A 52 -25.14 -31.76 -8.56
N ALA A 53 -24.68 -30.58 -8.12
CA ALA A 53 -23.65 -30.47 -7.09
C ALA A 53 -24.19 -30.83 -5.70
N LEU A 54 -25.43 -30.43 -5.38
CA LEU A 54 -26.10 -30.74 -4.12
C LEU A 54 -26.33 -32.24 -3.89
N ALA A 55 -26.39 -33.03 -4.97
CA ALA A 55 -26.50 -34.48 -4.92
C ALA A 55 -25.18 -35.18 -4.52
N GLU A 56 -24.03 -34.52 -4.70
CA GLU A 56 -22.69 -35.09 -4.50
C GLU A 56 -21.99 -34.54 -3.26
N ILE A 57 -22.58 -33.55 -2.59
CA ILE A 57 -21.93 -32.85 -1.49
C ILE A 57 -22.33 -33.39 -0.11
N SER A 58 -21.32 -33.72 0.70
CA SER A 58 -21.47 -34.13 2.10
C SER A 58 -21.09 -33.03 3.10
N ASP A 59 -20.28 -32.05 2.68
CA ASP A 59 -19.82 -30.95 3.53
C ASP A 59 -20.94 -29.94 3.80
N THR A 60 -21.18 -29.64 5.09
CA THR A 60 -22.35 -28.85 5.52
C THR A 60 -22.17 -27.36 5.23
N GLU A 61 -20.96 -26.82 5.42
CA GLU A 61 -20.68 -25.40 5.19
C GLU A 61 -20.76 -25.06 3.69
N ARG A 62 -20.13 -25.86 2.85
CA ARG A 62 -20.20 -25.71 1.39
C ARG A 62 -21.60 -25.96 0.85
N ARG A 63 -22.36 -26.90 1.43
CA ARG A 63 -23.78 -27.10 1.07
C ARG A 63 -24.60 -25.83 1.31
N ILE A 64 -24.39 -25.14 2.44
CA ILE A 64 -25.05 -23.85 2.72
C ILE A 64 -24.66 -22.81 1.66
N ARG A 65 -23.36 -22.68 1.34
CA ARG A 65 -22.91 -21.75 0.28
C ARG A 65 -23.49 -22.03 -1.09
N ILE A 66 -23.62 -23.31 -1.48
CA ILE A 66 -24.25 -23.69 -2.76
C ILE A 66 -25.75 -23.32 -2.76
N LEU A 67 -26.45 -23.50 -1.64
CA LEU A 67 -27.86 -23.12 -1.51
C LEU A 67 -28.07 -21.59 -1.57
N GLU A 68 -27.05 -20.79 -1.20
CA GLU A 68 -27.07 -19.33 -1.36
C GLU A 68 -26.94 -18.89 -2.83
N VAL A 69 -26.43 -19.76 -3.72
CA VAL A 69 -26.31 -19.47 -5.17
C VAL A 69 -27.69 -19.45 -5.84
N LEU A 70 -28.56 -20.42 -5.50
CA LEU A 70 -29.93 -20.57 -6.00
C LEU A 70 -30.84 -21.12 -4.90
N PRO A 71 -31.76 -20.30 -4.33
CA PRO A 71 -32.66 -20.80 -3.30
C PRO A 71 -33.63 -21.84 -3.89
N GLU A 72 -33.67 -23.06 -3.33
CA GLU A 72 -34.65 -24.08 -3.72
C GLU A 72 -36.09 -23.58 -3.49
N LEU A 73 -36.88 -23.52 -4.57
CA LEU A 73 -38.33 -23.40 -4.50
C LEU A 73 -38.94 -24.77 -4.14
N LYS A 74 -39.27 -24.98 -2.86
CA LYS A 74 -40.29 -25.98 -2.50
C LYS A 74 -41.39 -25.32 -1.67
N VAL A 75 -42.54 -25.11 -2.33
CA VAL A 75 -43.81 -24.82 -1.68
C VAL A 75 -44.31 -26.15 -1.10
N GLY A 76 -44.23 -26.30 0.22
CA GLY A 76 -44.90 -27.35 0.98
C GLY A 76 -45.84 -26.71 1.99
N GLU A 77 -47.12 -27.07 1.92
CA GLU A 77 -48.23 -26.53 2.71
C GLU A 77 -47.96 -26.49 4.22
N CYS A 78 -47.92 -25.29 4.83
CA CYS A 78 -48.14 -25.14 6.27
C CYS A 78 -49.63 -24.90 6.51
N ARG A 79 -50.34 -25.92 6.99
CA ARG A 79 -51.72 -25.77 7.50
C ARG A 79 -51.69 -25.06 8.87
N PRO A 80 -52.61 -24.13 9.15
CA PRO A 80 -52.63 -23.42 10.42
C PRO A 80 -53.37 -24.26 11.48
N GLY A 81 -52.72 -24.52 12.62
CA GLY A 81 -53.44 -25.11 13.75
C GLY A 81 -52.61 -25.51 14.97
N ARG A 82 -52.36 -24.53 15.85
CA ARG A 82 -52.57 -24.49 17.32
C ARG A 82 -51.42 -23.80 18.03
N ALA A 83 -51.76 -22.69 18.67
CA ALA A 83 -50.90 -21.94 19.57
C ALA A 83 -50.55 -22.75 20.82
N MET A 84 -49.29 -22.67 21.27
CA MET A 84 -48.92 -22.58 22.69
C MET A 84 -47.63 -21.75 22.87
N SER A 85 -47.80 -20.70 23.69
CA SER A 85 -46.90 -19.85 24.50
C SER A 85 -45.43 -19.58 24.16
N SER A 86 -45.17 -18.27 24.20
CA SER A 86 -44.03 -17.51 24.78
C SER A 86 -42.67 -17.54 24.09
N ASP A 87 -42.27 -16.31 23.72
CA ASP A 87 -40.91 -15.78 23.52
C ASP A 87 -40.18 -16.17 22.23
N VAL A 88 -40.27 -15.28 21.22
CA VAL A 88 -39.19 -14.70 20.40
C VAL A 88 -39.83 -13.76 19.37
N GLU A 89 -39.53 -12.45 19.47
CA GLU A 89 -39.70 -11.50 18.37
C GLU A 89 -38.78 -11.89 17.21
N GLY A 90 -39.33 -12.14 16.03
CA GLY A 90 -38.54 -12.41 14.83
C GLY A 90 -39.26 -13.18 13.73
N PHE A 91 -40.54 -12.89 13.46
CA PHE A 91 -41.21 -13.48 12.30
C PHE A 91 -40.78 -12.75 11.01
N CYS A 92 -39.63 -13.13 10.44
CA CYS A 92 -39.36 -12.88 9.03
C CYS A 92 -40.38 -13.70 8.22
N SER A 93 -41.32 -13.02 7.57
CA SER A 93 -42.24 -13.67 6.63
C SER A 93 -41.42 -14.37 5.54
N SER A 94 -41.82 -15.58 5.13
CA SER A 94 -41.12 -16.33 4.07
C SER A 94 -41.10 -15.57 2.72
N LEU A 95 -41.94 -14.54 2.56
CA LEU A 95 -41.92 -13.58 1.46
C LEU A 95 -40.74 -12.59 1.52
N ALA A 96 -40.31 -12.15 2.70
CA ALA A 96 -39.20 -11.18 2.84
C ALA A 96 -37.83 -11.81 2.52
N VAL A 97 -37.62 -13.07 2.90
CA VAL A 97 -36.41 -13.83 2.53
C VAL A 97 -36.40 -14.18 1.03
N ARG A 98 -37.58 -14.39 0.43
CA ARG A 98 -37.77 -14.65 -1.02
C ARG A 98 -37.38 -13.46 -1.91
N ASP A 99 -37.65 -12.23 -1.48
CA ASP A 99 -37.43 -11.02 -2.29
C ASP A 99 -35.98 -10.50 -2.23
N TYR A 100 -35.25 -10.83 -1.15
CA TYR A 100 -33.84 -10.45 -0.98
C TYR A 100 -32.87 -11.36 -1.75
N THR A 101 -33.16 -12.65 -1.90
CA THR A 101 -32.21 -13.64 -2.45
C THR A 101 -32.33 -13.84 -3.96
N THR A 102 -33.52 -13.69 -4.55
CA THR A 102 -33.71 -13.63 -6.02
C THR A 102 -32.98 -12.43 -6.65
N LYS A 103 -32.66 -11.39 -5.84
CA LYS A 103 -31.86 -10.24 -6.26
C LYS A 103 -30.37 -10.57 -6.44
N THR A 104 -29.78 -11.53 -5.74
CA THR A 104 -28.32 -11.73 -5.72
C THR A 104 -27.77 -12.23 -7.07
N MET A 105 -28.39 -13.24 -7.67
CA MET A 105 -27.97 -13.75 -8.99
C MET A 105 -28.29 -12.75 -10.10
N LEU A 106 -29.41 -12.03 -9.99
CA LEU A 106 -29.77 -10.97 -10.93
C LEU A 106 -28.80 -9.77 -10.86
N ILE A 107 -28.36 -9.39 -9.65
CA ILE A 107 -27.30 -8.39 -9.44
C ILE A 107 -26.00 -8.90 -10.06
N GLY A 108 -25.60 -10.15 -9.78
CA GLY A 108 -24.42 -10.78 -10.39
C GLY A 108 -24.48 -10.76 -11.92
N HIS A 109 -25.63 -11.06 -12.50
CA HIS A 109 -25.85 -10.98 -13.95
C HIS A 109 -25.67 -9.56 -14.49
N LYS A 110 -26.30 -8.56 -13.86
CA LYS A 110 -26.14 -7.15 -14.26
C LYS A 110 -24.68 -6.70 -14.16
N SER A 111 -23.96 -7.11 -13.11
CA SER A 111 -22.55 -6.80 -12.91
C SER A 111 -21.67 -7.43 -13.99
N VAL A 112 -21.83 -8.72 -14.28
CA VAL A 112 -21.04 -9.42 -15.32
C VAL A 112 -21.32 -8.84 -16.71
N VAL A 113 -22.59 -8.58 -17.04
CA VAL A 113 -22.96 -7.92 -18.31
C VAL A 113 -22.35 -6.53 -18.41
N GLY A 114 -22.40 -5.74 -17.33
CA GLY A 114 -21.76 -4.42 -17.27
C GLY A 114 -20.25 -4.50 -17.50
N LEU A 115 -19.56 -5.44 -16.86
CA LEU A 115 -18.12 -5.66 -17.01
C LEU A 115 -17.73 -6.15 -18.42
N LEU A 116 -18.54 -7.01 -19.04
CA LEU A 116 -18.37 -7.42 -20.44
C LEU A 116 -18.58 -6.25 -21.40
N SER A 117 -19.57 -5.39 -21.14
CA SER A 117 -19.88 -4.21 -21.98
C SER A 117 -18.75 -3.19 -22.02
N ILE A 118 -17.90 -3.16 -20.99
CA ILE A 118 -16.70 -2.31 -20.93
C ILE A 118 -15.42 -3.08 -21.23
N GLU A 119 -15.54 -4.30 -21.79
CA GLU A 119 -14.43 -5.19 -22.14
C GLU A 119 -13.50 -5.55 -20.95
N ALA A 120 -13.94 -5.32 -19.70
CA ALA A 120 -13.13 -5.57 -18.51
C ALA A 120 -12.89 -7.07 -18.26
N LEU A 121 -13.70 -7.94 -18.87
CA LEU A 121 -13.56 -9.40 -18.80
C LEU A 121 -12.95 -10.03 -20.06
N ASN A 122 -12.58 -9.23 -21.07
CA ASN A 122 -11.91 -9.75 -22.27
C ASN A 122 -10.45 -10.06 -21.95
N THR A 123 -10.11 -11.36 -21.96
CA THR A 123 -8.75 -11.85 -21.72
C THR A 123 -7.84 -11.75 -22.94
N ASP A 124 -8.34 -11.30 -24.09
CA ASP A 124 -7.56 -11.10 -25.33
C ASP A 124 -6.75 -9.79 -25.32
N ARG A 125 -6.18 -9.42 -24.17
CA ARG A 125 -5.06 -8.50 -24.18
C ARG A 125 -3.83 -9.33 -24.52
N GLU A 126 -3.19 -9.02 -25.65
CA GLU A 126 -1.86 -9.54 -25.98
C GLU A 126 -1.01 -9.48 -24.71
N LEU A 127 -0.61 -10.66 -24.22
CA LEU A 127 0.33 -10.78 -23.11
C LEU A 127 1.56 -9.97 -23.51
N PRO A 128 1.91 -8.89 -22.78
CA PRO A 128 3.18 -8.23 -22.98
C PRO A 128 4.25 -9.30 -22.86
N GLN A 129 5.14 -9.41 -23.85
CA GLN A 129 6.32 -10.25 -23.73
C GLN A 129 7.01 -9.91 -22.40
N ASP A 130 7.35 -10.94 -21.63
CA ASP A 130 8.02 -10.81 -20.35
C ASP A 130 9.49 -10.37 -20.57
N HIS A 131 9.67 -9.07 -20.83
CA HIS A 131 10.98 -8.44 -21.01
C HIS A 131 11.69 -8.16 -19.68
N SER A 132 11.15 -8.63 -18.55
CA SER A 132 11.70 -8.35 -17.22
C SER A 132 13.15 -8.81 -17.13
N ARG A 133 13.52 -9.94 -17.77
CA ARG A 133 14.90 -10.44 -17.76
C ARG A 133 15.88 -9.52 -18.47
N ASP A 134 15.54 -9.06 -19.68
CA ASP A 134 16.36 -8.12 -20.46
C ASP A 134 16.48 -6.77 -19.77
N GLU A 135 15.43 -6.34 -19.07
CA GLU A 135 15.42 -5.11 -18.29
C GLU A 135 16.32 -5.22 -17.04
N ILE A 136 16.26 -6.33 -16.32
CA ILE A 136 17.16 -6.63 -15.19
C ILE A 136 18.62 -6.59 -15.65
N GLU A 137 18.95 -7.23 -16.77
CA GLU A 137 20.31 -7.24 -17.30
C GLU A 137 20.79 -5.82 -17.66
N ARG A 138 19.96 -5.05 -18.38
CA ARG A 138 20.28 -3.65 -18.71
C ARG A 138 20.46 -2.79 -17.47
N ASN A 139 19.60 -2.96 -16.46
CA ASN A 139 19.68 -2.26 -15.19
C ASN A 139 20.99 -2.58 -14.45
N LEU A 140 21.37 -3.86 -14.36
CA LEU A 140 22.61 -4.28 -13.72
C LEU A 140 23.84 -3.73 -14.44
N ASN A 141 23.86 -3.76 -15.77
CA ASN A 141 24.97 -3.19 -16.55
C ASN A 141 25.06 -1.68 -16.37
N THR A 142 23.92 -0.99 -16.32
CA THR A 142 23.86 0.45 -16.04
C THR A 142 24.35 0.77 -14.63
N LEU A 143 23.92 0.00 -13.62
CA LEU A 143 24.36 0.16 -12.24
C LEU A 143 25.87 -0.07 -12.11
N LYS A 144 26.41 -1.12 -12.73
CA LYS A 144 27.85 -1.37 -12.78
C LYS A 144 28.59 -0.17 -13.38
N SER A 145 28.17 0.31 -14.55
CA SER A 145 28.79 1.48 -15.19
C SER A 145 28.75 2.74 -14.32
N LYS A 146 27.64 3.01 -13.61
CA LYS A 146 27.57 4.12 -12.65
C LYS A 146 28.55 3.96 -11.49
N LEU A 147 28.75 2.74 -11.00
CA LEU A 147 29.70 2.45 -9.93
C LEU A 147 31.17 2.53 -10.40
N GLU A 148 31.44 2.45 -11.70
CA GLU A 148 32.78 2.65 -12.27
C GLU A 148 33.18 4.12 -12.36
N HIS A 149 32.20 5.01 -12.38
CA HIS A 149 32.38 6.44 -12.61
C HIS A 149 31.74 7.26 -11.48
N PRO A 150 32.32 7.21 -10.26
CA PRO A 150 31.85 8.03 -9.14
C PRO A 150 31.93 9.52 -9.51
N VAL A 151 30.87 10.27 -9.18
CA VAL A 151 30.81 11.71 -9.44
C VAL A 151 31.74 12.48 -8.50
N LEU A 152 31.88 12.01 -7.26
CA LEU A 152 32.75 12.60 -6.24
C LEU A 152 33.94 11.67 -5.97
N GLU A 153 35.15 12.22 -5.88
CA GLU A 153 36.34 11.43 -5.53
C GLU A 153 36.21 10.75 -4.16
N SER A 154 35.50 11.40 -3.22
CA SER A 154 35.21 10.83 -1.89
C SER A 154 34.43 9.51 -1.96
N ASP A 155 33.66 9.30 -3.02
CA ASP A 155 32.79 8.14 -3.19
C ASP A 155 33.50 6.97 -3.88
N ALA A 156 34.69 7.19 -4.47
CA ALA A 156 35.39 6.19 -5.27
C ALA A 156 35.66 4.88 -4.52
N ASN A 157 35.98 4.96 -3.23
CA ASN A 157 36.23 3.77 -2.42
C ASN A 157 34.93 2.99 -2.11
N LEU A 158 33.85 3.72 -1.78
CA LEU A 158 32.54 3.12 -1.56
C LEU A 158 32.03 2.46 -2.85
N TYR A 159 32.12 3.17 -3.98
CA TYR A 159 31.66 2.70 -5.29
C TYR A 159 32.44 1.49 -5.76
N GLY A 160 33.77 1.49 -5.61
CA GLY A 160 34.61 0.34 -5.91
C GLY A 160 34.20 -0.90 -5.09
N SER A 161 33.90 -0.73 -3.81
CA SER A 161 33.46 -1.82 -2.92
C SER A 161 32.07 -2.34 -3.30
N LEU A 162 31.12 -1.45 -3.58
CA LEU A 162 29.78 -1.81 -4.05
C LEU A 162 29.84 -2.56 -5.39
N ARG A 163 30.69 -2.14 -6.32
CA ARG A 163 30.88 -2.80 -7.63
C ARG A 163 31.37 -4.23 -7.47
N VAL A 164 32.38 -4.45 -6.64
CA VAL A 164 32.92 -5.79 -6.36
C VAL A 164 31.83 -6.67 -5.76
N ASN A 165 31.09 -6.16 -4.78
CA ASN A 165 30.02 -6.93 -4.13
C ASN A 165 28.85 -7.23 -5.08
N LEU A 166 28.47 -6.28 -5.95
CA LEU A 166 27.47 -6.48 -7.00
C LEU A 166 27.89 -7.56 -8.01
N GLY A 167 29.18 -7.63 -8.33
CA GLY A 167 29.75 -8.66 -9.21
C GLY A 167 29.62 -10.09 -8.66
N ASN A 168 29.44 -10.25 -7.35
CA ASN A 168 29.34 -11.54 -6.67
C ASN A 168 27.89 -12.05 -6.53
N ILE A 169 26.88 -11.28 -6.95
CA ILE A 169 25.49 -11.70 -6.90
C ILE A 169 25.20 -12.65 -8.06
N ASN A 170 24.43 -13.71 -7.80
CA ASN A 170 23.92 -14.56 -8.86
C ASN A 170 22.82 -13.85 -9.66
N GLN A 171 23.21 -13.23 -10.77
CA GLN A 171 22.31 -12.43 -11.59
C GLN A 171 21.13 -13.26 -12.13
N SER A 172 21.28 -14.57 -12.34
CA SER A 172 20.21 -15.44 -12.85
C SER A 172 19.05 -15.63 -11.87
N GLU A 173 19.29 -15.42 -10.58
CA GLU A 173 18.28 -15.59 -9.52
C GLU A 173 17.48 -14.32 -9.24
N LEU A 174 17.95 -13.16 -9.74
CA LEU A 174 17.26 -11.89 -9.53
C LEU A 174 15.92 -11.83 -10.26
N THR A 175 14.93 -11.34 -9.54
CA THR A 175 13.56 -11.11 -9.97
C THR A 175 13.17 -9.65 -9.80
N TRP A 176 11.99 -9.26 -10.30
CA TRP A 176 11.45 -7.91 -10.09
C TRP A 176 11.21 -7.54 -8.61
N LYS A 177 11.21 -8.53 -7.70
CA LYS A 177 11.07 -8.30 -6.26
C LYS A 177 12.36 -7.84 -5.60
N ASP A 178 13.50 -8.07 -6.26
CA ASP A 178 14.82 -7.75 -5.73
C ASP A 178 15.19 -6.28 -6.07
N PRO A 179 15.55 -5.44 -5.09
CA PRO A 179 15.88 -4.02 -5.32
C PRO A 179 16.96 -3.81 -6.38
N GLU A 180 18.00 -4.64 -6.37
CA GLU A 180 19.16 -4.57 -7.27
C GLU A 180 18.76 -4.72 -8.74
N ALA A 181 17.71 -5.51 -8.98
CA ALA A 181 17.14 -5.74 -10.30
C ALA A 181 16.59 -4.44 -10.91
N SER A 182 16.19 -3.48 -10.06
CA SER A 182 15.74 -2.13 -10.41
C SER A 182 16.78 -1.04 -10.07
N MET A 183 18.07 -1.42 -9.99
CA MET A 183 19.20 -0.54 -9.66
C MET A 183 19.21 0.05 -8.23
N VAL A 184 18.35 -0.44 -7.34
CA VAL A 184 18.26 0.05 -5.96
C VAL A 184 19.21 -0.73 -5.07
N ILE A 185 19.97 -0.03 -4.23
CA ILE A 185 20.81 -0.64 -3.19
C ILE A 185 20.14 -0.42 -1.83
N SER A 186 19.62 -1.49 -1.23
CA SER A 186 19.05 -1.45 0.12
C SER A 186 20.12 -1.57 1.19
N ASP A 187 19.95 -0.88 2.32
CA ASP A 187 20.81 -1.04 3.50
C ASP A 187 20.79 -2.44 4.13
N GLU A 188 19.77 -3.23 3.85
CA GLU A 188 19.68 -4.64 4.28
C GLU A 188 20.22 -5.63 3.23
N SER A 189 20.62 -5.16 2.04
CA SER A 189 21.12 -6.01 0.97
C SER A 189 22.42 -6.74 1.34
N GLU A 190 22.66 -7.89 0.70
CA GLU A 190 23.92 -8.62 0.83
C GLU A 190 25.12 -7.78 0.35
N ILE A 191 24.91 -6.91 -0.66
CA ILE A 191 25.93 -5.98 -1.16
C ILE A 191 26.46 -5.08 -0.05
N VAL A 192 25.55 -4.50 0.74
CA VAL A 192 25.88 -3.57 1.83
C VAL A 192 26.43 -4.31 3.04
N ASN A 193 25.91 -5.51 3.32
CA ASN A 193 26.39 -6.31 4.46
C ASN A 193 27.82 -6.79 4.29
N LYS A 194 28.30 -6.99 3.05
CA LYS A 194 29.70 -7.33 2.74
C LYS A 194 30.65 -6.12 2.70
N LEU A 195 30.18 -4.90 2.94
CA LEU A 195 31.05 -3.71 2.98
C LEU A 195 31.96 -3.71 4.20
N GLY A 196 33.18 -3.21 4.03
CA GLY A 196 34.07 -2.87 5.15
C GLY A 196 33.46 -1.79 6.04
N THR A 197 33.87 -1.75 7.32
CA THR A 197 33.28 -0.87 8.35
C THR A 197 33.26 0.61 7.96
N ARG A 198 34.33 1.10 7.30
CA ARG A 198 34.42 2.50 6.85
C ARG A 198 33.42 2.79 5.75
N GLN A 199 33.34 1.94 4.73
CA GLN A 199 32.43 2.09 3.60
C GLN A 199 30.97 1.98 4.07
N LYS A 200 30.67 1.05 4.97
CA LYS A 200 29.33 0.90 5.56
C LYS A 200 28.90 2.18 6.30
N ARG A 201 29.81 2.83 7.04
CA ARG A 201 29.53 4.11 7.72
C ARG A 201 29.14 5.21 6.73
N ILE A 202 29.88 5.35 5.63
CA ILE A 202 29.61 6.35 4.58
C ILE A 202 28.28 6.03 3.90
N PHE A 203 28.01 4.76 3.60
CA PHE A 203 26.75 4.34 3.00
C PHE A 203 25.53 4.69 3.87
N MET A 204 25.63 4.50 5.19
CA MET A 204 24.54 4.75 6.15
C MET A 204 24.41 6.21 6.58
N GLU A 205 25.33 7.10 6.20
CA GLU A 205 25.33 8.50 6.65
C GLU A 205 24.04 9.26 6.32
N PRO A 206 23.45 9.19 5.11
CA PRO A 206 22.19 9.86 4.80
C PRO A 206 21.05 9.44 5.74
N ARG A 207 20.91 8.13 5.98
CA ARG A 207 19.96 7.56 6.94
C ARG A 207 20.18 8.12 8.33
N GLU A 208 21.42 8.10 8.82
CA GLU A 208 21.72 8.60 10.16
C GLU A 208 21.46 10.10 10.28
N ASN A 209 21.60 10.88 9.19
CA ASN A 209 21.31 12.32 9.15
C ASN A 209 19.80 12.64 9.22
N MET A 210 18.95 11.70 8.82
CA MET A 210 17.49 11.80 8.90
C MET A 210 16.92 11.34 10.25
N ARG A 211 17.62 10.47 10.98
CA ARG A 211 17.20 10.02 12.32
C ARG A 211 17.38 11.14 13.36
N CYS A 212 16.35 11.36 14.17
CA CYS A 212 16.35 12.37 15.23
C CYS A 212 16.08 11.72 16.60
N VAL A 213 16.77 12.18 17.64
CA VAL A 213 16.52 11.77 19.04
C VAL A 213 15.49 12.71 19.65
N LEU A 214 14.45 12.17 20.29
CA LEU A 214 13.42 13.00 20.93
C LEU A 214 14.03 13.94 21.99
N PRO A 215 13.65 15.22 22.03
CA PRO A 215 14.03 16.11 23.12
C PRO A 215 13.43 15.63 24.45
N ASN A 216 14.13 15.86 25.56
CA ASN A 216 13.71 15.42 26.89
C ASN A 216 12.35 15.98 27.33
N SER A 217 11.97 17.16 26.85
CA SER A 217 10.67 17.77 27.09
C SER A 217 9.53 17.08 26.34
N VAL A 218 9.75 16.67 25.09
CA VAL A 218 8.78 15.85 24.34
C VAL A 218 8.61 14.49 25.04
N VAL A 219 9.71 13.89 25.50
CA VAL A 219 9.70 12.68 26.34
C VAL A 219 8.89 12.93 27.63
N SER A 220 9.10 14.07 28.30
CA SER A 220 8.38 14.41 29.53
C SER A 220 6.89 14.65 29.27
N LYS A 221 6.53 15.29 28.16
CA LYS A 221 5.15 15.53 27.74
C LYS A 221 4.43 14.26 27.31
N CYS A 222 5.11 13.30 26.70
CA CYS A 222 4.54 11.96 26.51
C CYS A 222 4.23 11.26 27.83
N LYS A 223 5.00 11.50 28.91
CA LYS A 223 4.67 10.97 30.25
C LYS A 223 3.51 11.75 30.87
N GLU A 224 3.58 13.08 30.81
CA GLU A 224 2.56 13.98 31.33
C GLU A 224 1.21 13.79 30.65
N PHE A 225 1.16 13.57 29.32
CA PHE A 225 -0.06 13.27 28.58
C PHE A 225 -0.74 11.98 29.06
N VAL A 226 0.04 10.95 29.37
CA VAL A 226 -0.50 9.73 29.99
C VAL A 226 -1.18 10.06 31.33
N GLU A 227 -0.79 11.18 31.95
CA GLU A 227 -1.21 11.56 33.29
C GLU A 227 -2.27 12.69 33.31
N ASN A 228 -2.32 13.60 32.32
CA ASN A 228 -3.17 14.81 32.33
C ASN A 228 -3.37 15.38 30.90
N PHE A 229 -4.60 15.67 30.46
CA PHE A 229 -4.90 16.19 29.10
C PHE A 229 -5.75 17.49 29.13
N ASP A 230 -5.27 18.59 28.51
CA ASP A 230 -6.05 19.64 27.78
C ASP A 230 -5.17 20.79 27.19
N ASN A 231 -5.62 21.44 26.09
CA ASN A 231 -4.83 22.16 25.05
C ASN A 231 -4.92 23.71 25.00
N THR A 232 -3.93 24.41 24.38
CA THR A 232 -4.12 25.37 23.25
C THR A 232 -2.82 25.93 22.60
N ASN A 233 -2.96 26.38 21.34
CA ASN A 233 -1.96 26.67 20.27
C ASN A 233 -1.33 28.09 20.23
N VAL A 234 -0.22 28.28 19.46
CA VAL A 234 0.15 29.46 18.60
C VAL A 234 1.11 29.01 17.43
N PRO A 235 1.37 29.77 16.31
CA PRO A 235 2.07 29.34 15.07
C PRO A 235 3.45 30.01 14.70
N ARG A 236 3.88 29.79 13.43
CA ARG A 236 5.25 29.65 12.82
C ARG A 236 5.77 30.79 11.90
N ASP A 237 7.09 30.76 11.59
CA ASP A 237 7.71 30.94 10.25
C ASP A 237 9.20 30.44 10.19
N MET A 238 9.79 30.02 9.04
CA MET A 238 11.22 29.60 8.95
C MET A 238 11.92 29.50 7.55
N GLY A 239 13.26 29.69 7.55
CA GLY A 239 14.21 29.78 6.41
C GLY A 239 14.90 28.50 5.91
N ASN A 240 16.22 28.52 5.59
CA ASN A 240 16.96 27.50 4.82
C ASN A 240 17.29 26.19 5.59
N ILE A 241 16.72 25.03 5.20
CA ILE A 241 16.72 23.79 6.01
C ILE A 241 17.37 22.58 5.28
N ILE A 242 18.18 21.78 6.00
CA ILE A 242 18.83 20.53 5.52
C ILE A 242 18.82 19.42 6.60
N HIS A 243 19.04 18.16 6.24
CA HIS A 243 19.17 17.06 7.21
C HIS A 243 20.54 17.04 7.89
N ASN A 244 20.54 17.13 9.22
CA ASN A 244 21.77 17.23 10.02
C ASN A 244 21.61 16.64 11.43
N LYS A 245 20.65 15.72 11.63
CA LYS A 245 20.32 15.13 12.95
C LYS A 245 19.75 16.09 13.99
N THR A 246 19.34 17.29 13.59
CA THR A 246 18.64 18.24 14.48
C THR A 246 17.18 18.39 14.10
N TRP A 247 16.34 18.66 15.10
CA TRP A 247 14.96 19.08 14.89
C TRP A 247 14.93 20.43 14.18
N LYS A 248 13.97 20.58 13.27
CA LYS A 248 13.82 21.82 12.49
C LYS A 248 12.91 22.80 13.18
N GLU A 249 11.87 22.31 13.83
CA GLU A 249 10.96 23.14 14.60
C GLU A 249 11.46 23.37 16.03
N SER A 250 10.99 24.46 16.63
CA SER A 250 11.24 24.75 18.04
C SER A 250 10.62 23.67 18.91
N GLU A 251 11.16 23.53 20.12
CA GLU A 251 10.61 22.64 21.13
C GLU A 251 9.11 22.87 21.37
N SER A 252 8.67 24.12 21.43
CA SER A 252 7.25 24.47 21.60
C SER A 252 6.36 23.95 20.47
N GLU A 253 6.80 24.02 19.21
CA GLU A 253 6.03 23.47 18.09
C GLU A 253 6.03 21.93 18.13
N LEU A 254 7.17 21.30 18.44
CA LEU A 254 7.22 19.84 18.61
C LEU A 254 6.27 19.35 19.70
N LEU A 255 6.17 20.09 20.82
CA LEU A 255 5.25 19.79 21.91
C LEU A 255 3.79 19.85 21.45
N LYS A 256 3.41 20.94 20.77
CA LYS A 256 2.07 21.11 20.22
C LYS A 256 1.69 20.01 19.23
N ILE A 257 2.62 19.56 18.39
CA ILE A 257 2.36 18.44 17.47
C ILE A 257 2.27 17.12 18.25
N ALA A 258 3.11 16.93 19.27
CA ALA A 258 3.03 15.76 20.12
C ALA A 258 1.67 15.66 20.82
N GLU A 259 1.18 16.75 21.41
CA GLU A 259 -0.15 16.82 22.04
C GLU A 259 -1.28 16.42 21.07
N ARG A 260 -1.19 16.82 19.79
CA ARG A 260 -2.16 16.41 18.76
C ARG A 260 -2.10 14.92 18.44
N ILE A 261 -0.90 14.37 18.23
CA ILE A 261 -0.73 12.94 17.97
C ILE A 261 -1.27 12.12 19.15
N LEU A 262 -0.96 12.56 20.36
CA LEU A 262 -1.39 11.92 21.58
C LEU A 262 -2.92 12.00 21.77
N SER A 263 -3.54 13.14 21.46
CA SER A 263 -5.01 13.28 21.40
C SER A 263 -5.65 12.23 20.50
N VAL A 264 -5.10 12.04 19.29
CA VAL A 264 -5.57 11.01 18.35
C VAL A 264 -5.39 9.59 18.91
N LEU A 265 -4.29 9.31 19.61
CA LEU A 265 -4.13 8.02 20.30
C LEU A 265 -5.19 7.81 21.39
N GLY A 266 -5.55 8.87 22.15
CA GLY A 266 -6.64 8.81 23.12
C GLY A 266 -7.99 8.48 22.48
N GLU A 267 -8.29 9.04 21.32
CA GLU A 267 -9.48 8.71 20.52
C GLU A 267 -9.46 7.25 20.05
N ILE A 268 -8.31 6.76 19.55
CA ILE A 268 -8.12 5.37 19.13
C ILE A 268 -8.36 4.41 20.31
N TRP A 269 -7.82 4.71 21.49
CA TRP A 269 -8.01 3.88 22.69
C TRP A 269 -9.45 3.87 23.18
N SER A 270 -10.20 4.94 22.92
CA SER A 270 -11.61 5.05 23.28
C SER A 270 -12.55 4.40 22.25
N ASN A 271 -12.02 3.96 21.09
CA ASN A 271 -12.82 3.39 20.02
C ASN A 271 -13.19 1.92 20.32
N PRO A 272 -14.49 1.58 20.47
CA PRO A 272 -14.93 0.21 20.76
C PRO A 272 -14.49 -0.83 19.72
N ALA A 273 -14.28 -0.42 18.46
CA ALA A 273 -13.80 -1.29 17.39
C ALA A 273 -12.43 -1.91 17.72
N PHE A 274 -11.59 -1.21 18.49
CA PHE A 274 -10.25 -1.65 18.85
C PHE A 274 -10.10 -2.09 20.32
N ALA A 275 -11.19 -2.09 21.10
CA ALA A 275 -11.15 -2.32 22.54
C ALA A 275 -10.69 -3.72 22.96
N THR A 276 -10.95 -4.75 22.16
CA THR A 276 -10.60 -6.15 22.50
C THR A 276 -9.69 -6.78 21.44
N SER A 277 -8.96 -7.84 21.79
CA SER A 277 -8.21 -8.63 20.81
C SER A 277 -9.12 -9.17 19.71
N THR A 278 -10.31 -9.67 20.06
CA THR A 278 -11.29 -10.20 19.11
C THR A 278 -11.78 -9.12 18.14
N SER A 279 -12.22 -7.96 18.64
CA SER A 279 -12.74 -6.89 17.79
C SER A 279 -11.66 -6.34 16.86
N ARG A 280 -10.41 -6.18 17.33
CA ARG A 280 -9.26 -5.76 16.52
C ARG A 280 -8.98 -6.72 15.36
N ASN A 281 -8.97 -8.01 15.64
CA ASN A 281 -8.69 -9.03 14.63
C ASN A 281 -9.77 -9.13 13.55
N GLN A 282 -10.97 -8.61 13.81
CA GLN A 282 -12.07 -8.54 12.87
C GLN A 282 -12.08 -7.28 12.01
N GLN A 283 -11.26 -6.27 12.34
CA GLN A 283 -11.25 -5.02 11.59
C GLN A 283 -10.68 -5.21 10.18
N SER A 284 -11.30 -4.51 9.24
CA SER A 284 -10.82 -4.48 7.86
C SER A 284 -9.56 -3.61 7.75
N GLU A 285 -8.78 -3.83 6.68
CA GLU A 285 -7.63 -2.99 6.35
C GLU A 285 -8.06 -1.54 6.16
N GLY A 286 -9.18 -1.32 5.46
CA GLY A 286 -9.77 0.01 5.26
C GLY A 286 -10.11 0.71 6.57
N THR A 287 -10.78 0.03 7.50
CA THR A 287 -11.10 0.59 8.83
C THR A 287 -9.84 0.93 9.61
N TYR A 288 -8.82 0.09 9.55
CA TYR A 288 -7.55 0.35 10.23
C TYR A 288 -6.84 1.58 9.63
N ILE A 289 -6.86 1.72 8.31
CA ILE A 289 -6.33 2.89 7.62
C ILE A 289 -7.09 4.16 8.03
N THR A 290 -8.43 4.13 7.98
CA THR A 290 -9.26 5.33 8.21
C THR A 290 -9.27 5.78 9.66
N ASP A 291 -9.24 4.84 10.59
CA ASP A 291 -9.50 5.13 12.01
C ASP A 291 -8.22 5.20 12.84
N VAL A 292 -7.10 4.68 12.32
CA VAL A 292 -5.80 4.66 13.03
C VAL A 292 -4.70 5.33 12.23
N ILE A 293 -4.38 4.80 11.04
CA ILE A 293 -3.16 5.20 10.32
C ILE A 293 -3.28 6.64 9.82
N VAL A 294 -4.35 6.96 9.09
CA VAL A 294 -4.56 8.29 8.51
C VAL A 294 -4.70 9.35 9.61
N PRO A 295 -5.47 9.17 10.69
CA PRO A 295 -5.52 10.11 11.81
C PRO A 295 -4.14 10.39 12.41
N LEU A 296 -3.31 9.37 12.65
CA LEU A 296 -1.95 9.55 13.19
C LEU A 296 -1.05 10.35 12.24
N LEU A 297 -1.11 10.03 10.93
CA LEU A 297 -0.37 10.78 9.91
C LEU A 297 -0.87 12.23 9.82
N ARG A 298 -2.19 12.47 9.86
CA ARG A 298 -2.77 13.82 9.86
C ARG A 298 -2.35 14.63 11.10
N ALA A 299 -2.32 14.01 12.28
CA ALA A 299 -1.90 14.68 13.49
C ALA A 299 -0.42 15.09 13.43
N SER A 300 0.43 14.23 12.88
CA SER A 300 1.86 14.52 12.72
C SER A 300 2.15 15.56 11.64
N LEU A 301 1.47 15.49 10.50
CA LEU A 301 1.74 16.31 9.31
C LEU A 301 0.86 17.56 9.24
N GLY A 302 -0.14 17.68 10.12
CA GLY A 302 -0.99 18.84 10.23
C GLY A 302 -0.14 20.06 10.57
N ASP A 303 -0.51 21.23 10.05
CA ASP A 303 0.22 22.46 10.33
C ASP A 303 1.72 22.36 9.98
N LEU A 304 2.07 21.82 8.80
CA LEU A 304 3.44 21.88 8.27
C LEU A 304 3.76 23.27 7.67
N PRO A 305 5.00 23.81 7.80
CA PRO A 305 5.36 25.14 7.30
C PRO A 305 5.04 25.31 5.80
N ASN A 306 4.44 26.44 5.42
CA ASN A 306 4.27 26.93 4.03
C ASN A 306 3.47 26.06 3.06
N ASP A 307 2.30 25.52 3.43
CA ASP A 307 1.24 24.89 2.59
C ASP A 307 0.76 23.53 3.14
N TYR A 308 -0.46 23.17 2.76
CA TYR A 308 -1.12 21.92 3.11
C TYR A 308 -0.48 20.71 2.41
N ILE A 309 -0.18 19.68 3.21
CA ILE A 309 0.04 18.32 2.71
C ILE A 309 -1.32 17.63 2.62
N CYS A 310 -1.59 17.01 1.46
CA CYS A 310 -2.77 16.20 1.24
C CYS A 310 -2.43 14.72 1.44
N LEU A 311 -3.24 14.02 2.24
CA LEU A 311 -3.24 12.56 2.30
C LEU A 311 -4.43 12.06 1.49
N SER A 312 -4.18 11.44 0.34
CA SER A 312 -5.24 10.75 -0.38
C SER A 312 -5.48 9.40 0.26
N THR A 313 -6.72 9.15 0.69
CA THR A 313 -7.18 7.80 1.04
C THR A 313 -7.46 7.00 -0.23
N ALA A 314 -7.33 5.67 -0.14
CA ALA A 314 -7.40 4.71 -1.24
C ALA A 314 -8.48 5.04 -2.28
N GLU A 315 -8.01 5.38 -3.51
CA GLU A 315 -8.75 5.43 -4.78
C GLU A 315 -7.95 6.21 -5.85
N ARG A 316 -7.05 7.11 -5.40
CA ARG A 316 -6.20 7.92 -6.27
C ARG A 316 -5.06 7.10 -6.88
N GLN A 317 -4.83 7.27 -8.18
CA GLN A 317 -3.69 6.67 -8.88
C GLN A 317 -2.44 7.53 -8.71
N SER A 318 -1.29 6.89 -8.49
CA SER A 318 0.02 7.55 -8.53
C SER A 318 0.32 8.04 -9.95
N LEU A 319 0.61 9.33 -10.07
CA LEU A 319 1.10 10.00 -11.26
C LEU A 319 2.49 9.50 -11.63
N ALA A 320 3.36 9.24 -10.64
CA ALA A 320 4.72 8.74 -10.88
C ALA A 320 4.69 7.33 -11.50
N SER A 321 3.92 6.43 -10.89
CA SER A 321 3.69 5.08 -11.39
C SER A 321 3.02 5.09 -12.77
N LYS A 322 2.00 5.95 -12.96
CA LYS A 322 1.34 6.14 -14.25
C LYS A 322 2.31 6.62 -15.33
N ALA A 323 3.14 7.63 -15.01
CA ALA A 323 4.10 8.18 -15.95
C ALA A 323 5.06 7.09 -16.43
N ARG A 324 5.65 6.30 -15.51
CA ARG A 324 6.52 5.17 -15.87
C ARG A 324 5.80 4.13 -16.73
N ARG A 325 4.61 3.69 -16.32
CA ARG A 325 3.88 2.60 -17.01
C ARG A 325 3.49 2.94 -18.44
N ASN A 326 3.35 4.23 -18.76
CA ASN A 326 2.98 4.70 -20.10
C ASN A 326 4.20 4.98 -21.00
N ILE A 327 5.43 4.84 -20.50
CA ILE A 327 6.63 5.03 -21.32
C ILE A 327 6.70 3.94 -22.39
N GLY A 328 6.78 4.35 -23.65
CA GLY A 328 6.88 3.44 -24.80
C GLY A 328 5.63 2.59 -25.05
N PHE A 329 4.52 2.86 -24.36
CA PHE A 329 3.25 2.16 -24.56
C PHE A 329 2.31 3.04 -25.38
N SER A 330 1.69 2.46 -26.42
CA SER A 330 0.81 3.20 -27.35
C SER A 330 -0.60 3.46 -26.81
N GLY A 331 -0.99 2.87 -25.68
CA GLY A 331 -2.26 3.10 -24.99
C GLY A 331 -2.11 3.78 -23.63
N GLU A 332 -3.18 3.82 -22.84
CA GLU A 332 -3.16 4.38 -21.47
C GLU A 332 -3.25 3.26 -20.42
N ARG A 333 -2.17 3.09 -19.64
CA ARG A 333 -2.13 2.26 -18.44
C ARG A 333 -2.41 3.12 -17.21
N MET A 334 -3.25 2.59 -16.33
CA MET A 334 -3.53 3.20 -15.03
C MET A 334 -2.28 3.19 -14.14
N GLY A 335 -2.11 4.24 -13.35
CA GLY A 335 -1.12 4.23 -12.26
C GLY A 335 -1.52 3.22 -11.19
N LYS A 336 -0.54 2.76 -10.40
CA LYS A 336 -0.84 1.98 -9.20
C LYS A 336 -1.54 2.85 -8.16
N LYS A 337 -2.18 2.20 -7.20
CA LYS A 337 -2.99 2.83 -6.15
C LYS A 337 -2.47 2.38 -4.78
N PRO A 338 -1.53 3.12 -4.19
CA PRO A 338 -1.14 2.94 -2.81
C PRO A 338 -2.33 3.19 -1.87
N ASP A 339 -2.32 2.56 -0.69
CA ASP A 339 -3.41 2.69 0.28
C ASP A 339 -3.60 4.13 0.77
N VAL A 340 -2.47 4.81 1.00
CA VAL A 340 -2.43 6.26 1.24
C VAL A 340 -1.26 6.84 0.45
N MET A 341 -1.48 8.01 -0.14
CA MET A 341 -0.39 8.81 -0.72
C MET A 341 -0.36 10.18 -0.09
N MET A 342 0.84 10.64 0.19
CA MET A 342 1.08 11.98 0.68
C MET A 342 1.57 12.85 -0.47
N MET A 343 0.84 13.92 -0.73
CA MET A 343 1.08 14.80 -1.85
C MET A 343 1.16 16.24 -1.43
N ILE A 344 1.95 17.00 -2.18
CA ILE A 344 2.02 18.45 -2.07
C ILE A 344 1.81 19.08 -3.42
N LYS A 345 1.12 20.23 -3.44
CA LYS A 345 1.02 21.09 -4.61
C LYS A 345 1.99 22.25 -4.45
N ILE A 346 2.97 22.36 -5.34
CA ILE A 346 3.95 23.45 -5.38
C ILE A 346 3.94 24.03 -6.79
N MET A 347 3.80 25.36 -6.91
CA MET A 347 3.81 26.06 -8.20
C MET A 347 2.87 25.41 -9.23
N GLU A 348 1.63 25.11 -8.83
CA GLU A 348 0.62 24.41 -9.64
C GLU A 348 0.92 22.95 -10.02
N LYS A 349 2.05 22.37 -9.59
CA LYS A 349 2.41 20.95 -9.83
C LYS A 349 2.18 20.10 -8.59
N ILE A 350 1.69 18.88 -8.79
CA ILE A 350 1.50 17.90 -7.72
C ILE A 350 2.71 16.99 -7.66
N PHE A 351 3.26 16.81 -6.46
CA PHE A 351 4.35 15.87 -6.17
C PHE A 351 3.90 14.87 -5.12
N GLU A 352 4.30 13.62 -5.30
CA GLU A 352 4.09 12.51 -4.36
C GLU A 352 5.35 12.37 -3.51
N LEU A 353 5.23 12.68 -2.22
CA LEU A 353 6.37 12.68 -1.29
C LEU A 353 6.42 11.42 -0.43
N ALA A 354 5.29 10.77 -0.18
CA ALA A 354 5.30 9.48 0.51
C ALA A 354 4.18 8.57 0.03
N TYR A 355 4.43 7.27 0.19
CA TYR A 355 3.48 6.19 -0.06
C TYR A 355 3.28 5.38 1.20
N VAL A 356 2.06 4.89 1.42
CA VAL A 356 1.72 4.01 2.54
C VAL A 356 1.10 2.74 1.99
N GLU A 357 1.61 1.60 2.46
CA GLU A 357 1.02 0.28 2.26
C GLU A 357 0.74 -0.31 3.63
N SER A 358 -0.50 -0.72 3.85
CA SER A 358 -0.98 -1.26 5.10
C SER A 358 -1.44 -2.70 4.92
N SER A 359 -1.36 -3.44 6.02
CA SER A 359 -2.04 -4.70 6.20
C SER A 359 -3.15 -4.53 7.24
N ARG A 360 -3.91 -5.61 7.49
CA ARG A 360 -4.74 -5.71 8.68
C ARG A 360 -3.85 -5.87 9.92
N ILE A 361 -4.42 -5.62 11.10
CA ILE A 361 -3.76 -5.83 12.40
C ILE A 361 -3.22 -7.26 12.51
N ASN A 362 -3.98 -8.25 12.05
CA ASN A 362 -3.45 -9.61 11.85
C ASN A 362 -2.83 -9.72 10.45
N CYS A 363 -1.50 -9.65 10.40
CA CYS A 363 -0.74 -9.60 9.16
C CYS A 363 0.02 -10.92 8.94
N SER A 364 -0.10 -11.48 7.72
CA SER A 364 0.73 -12.62 7.32
C SER A 364 2.12 -12.16 6.90
N LYS A 365 3.11 -13.04 7.05
CA LYS A 365 4.47 -12.78 6.56
C LYS A 365 4.51 -12.48 5.06
N THR A 366 3.65 -13.13 4.28
CA THR A 366 3.51 -12.90 2.83
C THR A 366 3.02 -11.48 2.53
N LYS A 367 1.92 -11.03 3.16
CA LYS A 367 1.41 -9.66 2.99
C LYS A 367 2.46 -8.62 3.39
N LYS A 368 3.15 -8.83 4.51
CA LYS A 368 4.29 -7.98 4.92
C LYS A 368 5.37 -7.91 3.84
N ASN A 369 5.78 -9.03 3.26
CA ASN A 369 6.83 -9.04 2.24
C ASN A 369 6.35 -8.41 0.92
N ASP A 370 5.12 -8.67 0.50
CA ASP A 370 4.58 -8.12 -0.74
C ASP A 370 4.37 -6.61 -0.65
N ASP A 371 3.86 -6.11 0.49
CA ASP A 371 3.72 -4.66 0.73
C ASP A 371 5.07 -3.97 0.81
N TYR A 372 6.08 -4.62 1.40
CA TYR A 372 7.45 -4.11 1.38
C TYR A 372 7.96 -3.93 -0.05
N VAL A 373 7.77 -4.95 -0.91
CA VAL A 373 8.19 -4.90 -2.32
C VAL A 373 7.42 -3.83 -3.09
N LYS A 374 6.11 -3.71 -2.88
CA LYS A 374 5.31 -2.64 -3.49
C LYS A 374 5.85 -1.28 -3.11
N LEU A 375 6.10 -1.07 -1.82
CA LEU A 375 6.44 0.23 -1.26
C LEU A 375 7.76 0.78 -1.79
N TRP A 376 8.85 -0.01 -1.79
CA TRP A 376 10.13 0.49 -2.31
C TRP A 376 10.05 0.80 -3.82
N ARG A 377 9.27 0.04 -4.58
CA ARG A 377 9.03 0.28 -6.02
C ARG A 377 8.26 1.58 -6.25
N GLU A 378 7.22 1.86 -5.47
CA GLU A 378 6.50 3.13 -5.57
C GLU A 378 7.41 4.31 -5.19
N THR A 379 8.23 4.19 -4.14
CA THR A 379 9.20 5.25 -3.80
C THR A 379 10.24 5.48 -4.89
N LEU A 380 10.63 4.44 -5.64
CA LEU A 380 11.56 4.56 -6.77
C LEU A 380 10.92 5.30 -7.94
N ASP A 381 9.66 4.98 -8.25
CA ASP A 381 8.88 5.69 -9.26
C ASP A 381 8.72 7.17 -8.85
N GLY A 382 8.34 7.43 -7.60
CA GLY A 382 8.19 8.76 -7.03
C GLY A 382 9.46 9.61 -7.11
N VAL A 383 10.59 9.09 -6.61
CA VAL A 383 11.85 9.85 -6.64
C VAL A 383 12.29 10.10 -8.08
N SER A 384 12.07 9.15 -8.99
CA SER A 384 12.47 9.29 -10.40
C SER A 384 11.63 10.33 -11.11
N PHE A 385 10.33 10.41 -10.81
CA PHE A 385 9.43 11.43 -11.31
C PHE A 385 9.82 12.84 -10.83
N ILE A 386 10.19 12.98 -9.55
CA ILE A 386 10.65 14.27 -8.99
C ILE A 386 12.00 14.67 -9.58
N ASP A 387 12.94 13.73 -9.67
CA ASP A 387 14.27 13.94 -10.25
C ASP A 387 14.20 14.36 -11.71
N ALA A 388 13.30 13.73 -12.49
CA ALA A 388 12.98 14.14 -13.85
C ALA A 388 12.48 15.59 -13.96
N THR A 389 11.79 16.06 -12.92
CA THR A 389 11.19 17.39 -12.92
C THR A 389 12.15 18.49 -12.47
N CYS A 390 12.95 18.24 -11.42
CA CYS A 390 13.73 19.31 -10.79
C CYS A 390 15.06 18.92 -10.15
N ARG A 391 15.42 17.63 -10.08
CA ARG A 391 16.66 17.13 -9.43
C ARG A 391 16.98 17.76 -8.07
N PRO A 392 16.21 17.45 -7.02
CA PRO A 392 16.53 17.90 -5.67
C PRO A 392 17.91 17.44 -5.18
N MET A 393 18.41 18.10 -4.14
CA MET A 393 19.75 17.88 -3.61
C MET A 393 20.02 16.39 -3.26
N ALA A 394 21.04 15.82 -3.90
CA ALA A 394 21.48 14.44 -3.68
C ALA A 394 21.87 14.19 -2.22
N ASN A 395 21.67 12.95 -1.76
CA ASN A 395 21.90 12.52 -0.37
C ASN A 395 21.11 13.31 0.71
N GLN A 396 20.18 14.20 0.32
CA GLN A 396 19.40 15.04 1.23
C GLN A 396 17.90 14.89 1.00
N PHE A 397 17.44 14.91 -0.25
CA PHE A 397 16.04 14.70 -0.58
C PHE A 397 15.72 13.21 -0.72
N GLY A 398 14.60 12.77 -0.17
CA GLY A 398 14.08 11.41 -0.31
C GLY A 398 12.57 11.37 -0.56
N VAL A 399 12.08 10.19 -0.93
CA VAL A 399 10.64 9.87 -0.96
C VAL A 399 10.39 8.78 0.05
N GLU A 400 9.41 8.99 0.94
CA GLU A 400 9.20 8.13 2.09
C GLU A 400 8.28 6.95 1.76
N GLY A 401 8.64 5.79 2.27
CA GLY A 401 7.79 4.61 2.28
C GLY A 401 7.38 4.28 3.69
N ILE A 402 6.08 4.29 3.98
CA ILE A 402 5.53 3.91 5.28
C ILE A 402 4.84 2.55 5.14
N GLN A 403 5.35 1.54 5.82
CA GLN A 403 4.71 0.23 5.86
C GLN A 403 4.01 0.04 7.20
N VAL A 404 2.74 -0.40 7.20
CA VAL A 404 2.07 -0.86 8.42
C VAL A 404 1.83 -2.36 8.34
N ALA A 405 2.68 -3.13 9.00
CA ALA A 405 2.59 -4.59 9.04
C ALA A 405 2.07 -5.03 10.41
N GLY A 406 0.77 -5.35 10.48
CA GLY A 406 0.07 -5.62 11.72
C GLY A 406 -0.03 -4.37 12.58
N ASP A 407 0.51 -4.44 13.80
CA ASP A 407 0.60 -3.32 14.72
C ASP A 407 1.93 -2.57 14.64
N VAL A 408 2.84 -2.90 13.71
CA VAL A 408 4.13 -2.21 13.59
C VAL A 408 4.15 -1.29 12.37
N MET A 409 4.46 -0.02 12.60
CA MET A 409 4.72 0.98 11.56
C MET A 409 6.23 1.07 11.31
N TYR A 410 6.64 0.92 10.05
CA TYR A 410 8.02 1.08 9.58
C TYR A 410 8.12 2.34 8.72
N LEU A 411 9.10 3.17 9.02
CA LEU A 411 9.42 4.36 8.23
C LEU A 411 10.68 4.09 7.43
N ASN A 412 10.55 4.18 6.11
CA ASN A 412 11.63 3.96 5.15
C ASN A 412 11.76 5.18 4.23
N VAL A 413 12.89 5.31 3.55
CA VAL A 413 13.12 6.39 2.60
C VAL A 413 13.97 5.90 1.43
N LEU A 414 13.63 6.36 0.22
CA LEU A 414 14.45 6.18 -0.96
C LEU A 414 15.11 7.51 -1.35
N ILE A 415 16.45 7.51 -1.39
CA ILE A 415 17.30 8.68 -1.64
C ILE A 415 18.17 8.41 -2.84
N LYS A 416 18.38 9.40 -3.72
CA LYS A 416 19.41 9.33 -4.76
C LYS A 416 20.72 9.94 -4.26
N ASP A 417 21.82 9.23 -4.48
CA ASP A 417 23.16 9.77 -4.21
C ASP A 417 23.64 10.72 -5.33
N ALA A 418 24.86 11.22 -5.20
CA ALA A 418 25.45 12.16 -6.16
C ALA A 418 25.60 11.56 -7.58
N GLY A 419 25.74 10.23 -7.69
CA GLY A 419 25.72 9.51 -8.97
C GLY A 419 24.32 9.20 -9.49
N GLY A 420 23.27 9.65 -8.80
CA GLY A 420 21.89 9.33 -9.11
C GLY A 420 21.58 7.84 -8.94
N ILE A 421 22.31 7.13 -8.07
CA ILE A 421 22.01 5.75 -7.70
C ILE A 421 20.98 5.78 -6.55
N PRO A 422 19.81 5.13 -6.70
CA PRO A 422 18.82 5.07 -5.64
C PRO A 422 19.27 4.13 -4.51
N ARG A 423 19.14 4.60 -3.27
CA ARG A 423 19.43 3.88 -2.04
C ARG A 423 18.18 3.82 -1.18
N TYR A 424 17.81 2.63 -0.74
CA TYR A 424 16.63 2.42 0.11
C TYR A 424 17.07 2.15 1.55
N PHE A 425 16.56 2.95 2.49
CA PHE A 425 16.97 2.93 3.88
C PHE A 425 15.80 2.67 4.82
N HIS A 426 16.02 1.83 5.83
CA HIS A 426 15.09 1.57 6.92
C HIS A 426 15.38 2.51 8.09
N LEU A 427 14.63 3.60 8.22
CA LEU A 427 14.95 4.69 9.15
C LEU A 427 14.68 4.30 10.61
N ASP A 428 13.45 3.89 10.90
CA ASP A 428 13.00 3.53 12.24
C ASP A 428 11.68 2.73 12.17
N HIS A 429 11.26 2.14 13.28
CA HIS A 429 9.95 1.48 13.40
C HIS A 429 9.41 1.60 14.82
N ALA A 430 8.09 1.48 14.96
CA ALA A 430 7.43 1.46 16.25
C ALA A 430 6.13 0.67 16.20
N GLU A 431 5.79 0.02 17.31
CA GLU A 431 4.44 -0.49 17.53
C GLU A 431 3.45 0.67 17.65
N ILE A 432 2.29 0.54 17.00
CA ILE A 432 1.14 1.40 17.14
C ILE A 432 0.37 0.93 18.38
N PRO A 433 0.34 1.71 19.47
CA PRO A 433 -0.35 1.30 20.68
C PRO A 433 -1.85 1.47 20.47
N LEU A 434 -2.55 0.38 20.15
CA LEU A 434 -4.01 0.39 19.94
C LEU A 434 -4.81 0.41 21.25
N PHE A 435 -4.14 0.38 22.39
CA PHE A 435 -4.72 0.37 23.73
C PHE A 435 -3.72 0.99 24.73
N PRO A 436 -4.18 1.43 25.92
CA PRO A 436 -3.30 2.00 26.94
C PRO A 436 -2.11 1.09 27.24
N THR A 437 -0.91 1.65 27.19
CA THR A 437 0.33 0.87 27.29
C THR A 437 1.46 1.70 27.90
N SER A 438 2.64 1.09 27.99
CA SER A 438 3.83 1.74 28.54
C SER A 438 4.22 2.99 27.74
N PHE A 439 4.73 3.98 28.48
CA PHE A 439 5.36 5.17 27.93
C PHE A 439 6.37 4.89 26.81
N HIS A 440 7.16 3.82 26.92
CA HIS A 440 8.18 3.49 25.92
C HIS A 440 7.61 3.19 24.54
N ARG A 441 6.44 2.53 24.45
CA ARG A 441 5.78 2.23 23.17
C ARG A 441 5.20 3.51 22.55
N VAL A 442 4.49 4.31 23.36
CA VAL A 442 3.95 5.62 22.93
C VAL A 442 5.07 6.56 22.47
N GLY A 443 6.15 6.67 23.25
CA GLY A 443 7.31 7.48 22.91
C GLY A 443 8.03 7.02 21.65
N SER A 444 8.08 5.71 21.38
CA SER A 444 8.65 5.17 20.14
C SER A 444 7.82 5.55 18.91
N LEU A 445 6.49 5.40 18.98
CA LEU A 445 5.61 5.85 17.89
C LEU A 445 5.71 7.36 17.69
N LEU A 446 5.75 8.15 18.76
CA LEU A 446 5.90 9.60 18.64
C LEU A 446 7.22 9.98 17.97
N ARG A 447 8.33 9.33 18.34
CA ARG A 447 9.63 9.53 17.67
C ARG A 447 9.53 9.25 16.18
N LEU A 448 8.89 8.14 15.80
CA LEU A 448 8.70 7.75 14.40
C LEU A 448 7.93 8.83 13.62
N LEU A 449 6.78 9.26 14.15
CA LEU A 449 5.90 10.24 13.52
C LEU A 449 6.53 11.63 13.45
N LEU A 450 7.21 12.09 14.51
CA LEU A 450 7.93 13.37 14.50
C LEU A 450 9.15 13.33 13.55
N THR A 451 9.82 12.18 13.44
CA THR A 451 10.91 12.00 12.47
C THR A 451 10.38 12.15 11.04
N LEU A 452 9.25 11.51 10.72
CA LEU A 452 8.55 11.70 9.44
C LEU A 452 8.25 13.19 9.19
N ARG A 453 7.68 13.89 10.18
CA ARG A 453 7.40 15.33 10.06
C ARG A 453 8.66 16.14 9.77
N ASN A 454 9.73 15.88 10.50
CA ASN A 454 11.00 16.59 10.34
C ASN A 454 11.59 16.39 8.93
N ILE A 455 11.47 15.17 8.39
CA ILE A 455 11.83 14.86 7.00
C ILE A 455 10.95 15.63 6.01
N MET A 456 9.64 15.72 6.26
CA MET A 456 8.75 16.48 5.37
C MET A 456 9.07 17.96 5.29
N ILE A 457 9.47 18.55 6.41
CA ILE A 457 9.89 19.96 6.44
C ILE A 457 11.11 20.17 5.55
N VAL A 458 12.10 19.28 5.65
CA VAL A 458 13.33 19.37 4.84
C VAL A 458 13.04 19.06 3.38
N ASN A 459 12.37 17.96 3.07
CA ASN A 459 12.03 17.57 1.69
C ASN A 459 11.24 18.65 0.97
N LYS A 460 10.26 19.27 1.66
CA LYS A 460 9.51 20.39 1.12
C LYS A 460 10.41 21.58 0.80
N SER A 461 11.30 21.97 1.71
CA SER A 461 12.26 23.06 1.49
C SER A 461 13.18 22.78 0.30
N LEU A 462 13.72 21.56 0.20
CA LEU A 462 14.60 21.13 -0.88
C LEU A 462 13.86 21.07 -2.22
N LEU A 463 12.62 20.59 -2.24
CA LEU A 463 11.80 20.51 -3.44
C LEU A 463 11.45 21.91 -3.97
N MET A 464 11.02 22.82 -3.11
CA MET A 464 10.77 24.23 -3.47
C MET A 464 11.98 24.84 -4.18
N ARG A 465 13.16 24.71 -3.58
CA ARG A 465 14.42 25.25 -4.12
C ARG A 465 14.81 24.60 -5.45
N ALA A 466 14.68 23.29 -5.54
CA ALA A 466 14.97 22.56 -6.77
C ALA A 466 14.06 23.03 -7.92
N LEU A 467 12.78 23.31 -7.64
CA LEU A 467 11.83 23.80 -8.63
C LEU A 467 12.12 25.24 -9.07
N GLU A 468 12.51 26.12 -8.13
CA GLU A 468 12.97 27.47 -8.45
C GLU A 468 14.18 27.43 -9.39
N GLN A 469 15.16 26.56 -9.09
CA GLN A 469 16.34 26.37 -9.95
C GLN A 469 15.99 25.77 -11.31
N ALA A 470 15.11 24.76 -11.33
CA ALA A 470 14.69 24.07 -12.56
C ALA A 470 13.91 24.96 -13.52
N SER A 471 13.30 26.04 -13.02
CA SER A 471 12.60 27.03 -13.84
C SER A 471 13.58 27.80 -14.74
N SER A 472 14.83 27.99 -14.32
CA SER A 472 15.91 28.59 -15.13
C SER A 472 16.82 27.54 -15.78
N HIS A 473 16.97 26.37 -15.15
CA HIS A 473 17.88 25.31 -15.57
C HIS A 473 17.20 23.93 -15.47
N PRO A 474 16.32 23.58 -16.43
CA PRO A 474 15.60 22.32 -16.37
C PRO A 474 16.56 21.12 -16.45
N PRO A 475 16.25 20.00 -15.76
CA PRO A 475 17.07 18.79 -15.83
C PRO A 475 17.32 18.31 -17.26
N ARG A 476 18.58 18.00 -17.59
CA ARG A 476 18.99 17.41 -18.87
C ARG A 476 19.30 15.93 -18.71
N ASN A 477 19.08 15.12 -19.75
CA ASN A 477 19.28 13.66 -19.72
C ASN A 477 18.47 12.99 -18.61
N VAL A 478 17.15 13.19 -18.65
CA VAL A 478 16.22 12.54 -17.73
C VAL A 478 16.04 11.09 -18.17
N HIS A 479 16.31 10.17 -17.26
CA HIS A 479 16.06 8.75 -17.48
C HIS A 479 14.73 8.34 -16.83
N PRO A 480 13.99 7.41 -17.45
CA PRO A 480 12.81 6.83 -16.82
C PRO A 480 13.18 6.11 -15.52
N SER A 481 12.18 5.89 -14.67
CA SER A 481 12.33 5.02 -13.50
C SER A 481 12.79 3.62 -13.95
N PRO A 482 13.85 3.05 -13.34
CA PRO A 482 14.37 1.73 -13.68
C PRO A 482 13.55 0.57 -13.08
N THR A 483 12.37 0.84 -12.51
CA THR A 483 11.51 -0.19 -11.90
C THR A 483 11.12 -1.26 -12.91
N VAL A 484 11.64 -2.47 -12.70
CA VAL A 484 11.28 -3.66 -13.49
C VAL A 484 9.78 -3.97 -13.29
N PRO A 485 8.99 -4.17 -14.37
CA PRO A 485 7.59 -4.54 -14.28
C PRO A 485 7.38 -5.85 -13.51
N SER A 486 6.28 -5.94 -12.76
CA SER A 486 5.81 -7.24 -12.24
C SER A 486 5.00 -7.95 -13.34
N PRO A 487 5.00 -9.29 -13.37
CA PRO A 487 4.12 -10.08 -14.22
C PRO A 487 2.66 -9.68 -14.00
N LEU A 488 1.82 -9.81 -15.04
CA LEU A 488 0.41 -9.41 -14.98
C LEU A 488 -0.42 -10.17 -13.93
N HIS A 489 0.04 -11.33 -13.47
CA HIS A 489 -0.65 -12.20 -12.52
C HIS A 489 -0.35 -11.90 -11.04
N ASP A 490 0.56 -10.97 -10.73
CA ASP A 490 0.99 -10.64 -9.36
C ASP A 490 0.49 -9.25 -8.87
N ASN A 491 -0.52 -8.66 -9.54
CA ASN A 491 -1.09 -7.37 -9.14
C ASN A 491 -2.35 -7.49 -8.31
#